data_AF-A0A2N2FGJ7-F1
#
_entry.id   AF-A0A2N2FGJ7-F1
#
_cell.length_a   1.000
_cell.length_b   1.000
_cell.length_c   1.000
_cell.angle_alpha   90.00
_cell.angle_beta   90.00
_cell.angle_gamma   90.00
#
_symmetry.space_group_name_H-M   'P 1'
#
loop_
_entity.id
_entity.type
_entity.pdbx_description
1 polymer ?
#
loop_
_entity_poly.entity_id
_entity_poly.type
_entity_poly.pdbx_seq_one_letter_code
_entity_poly.pdbx_strand_id
1 'polypeptide(L)'
;MISPAPMATCDYGYCMEKLILKATELGLNTCWLGGTFAISAFRNAAGMRRNELLPTISPIGYAAEHKSLTERFMRRFAGSDHRLPWTGLFFHGNAETPLSSEMAGEYGEALENVRLAPSASNKQPWRIVYDDRQKTFFFYLSRAIGYRKLRDVSLQEIDMGIAMCHFELTARELGLEGNWRQNESAPEIKPWEYITSWQAV
;
A
#
# COMPACT_ATOMS: atom_id res chain seq x y z
N MET A 1 -6.37 -15.70 1.98
CA MET A 1 -6.09 -16.07 3.38
C MET A 1 -4.59 -16.21 3.53
N ILE A 2 -4.04 -15.98 4.73
CA ILE A 2 -2.59 -16.08 4.99
C ILE A 2 -2.33 -16.77 6.32
N SER A 3 -1.16 -17.41 6.46
CA SER A 3 -0.66 -17.84 7.76
C SER A 3 0.09 -16.69 8.44
N PRO A 4 0.03 -16.56 9.77
CA PRO A 4 0.84 -15.59 10.50
C PRO A 4 2.34 -15.87 10.28
N ALA A 5 3.05 -14.87 9.77
CA ALA A 5 4.51 -14.85 9.65
C ALA A 5 4.97 -13.39 9.59
N PRO A 6 6.26 -13.09 9.84
CA PRO A 6 6.82 -11.78 9.55
C PRO A 6 6.48 -11.36 8.11
N MET A 7 6.12 -10.10 7.90
CA MET A 7 5.76 -9.53 6.59
C MET A 7 4.54 -10.14 5.88
N ALA A 8 3.90 -11.19 6.40
CA ALA A 8 2.78 -11.86 5.73
C ALA A 8 1.62 -10.91 5.37
N THR A 9 1.36 -9.90 6.20
CA THR A 9 0.34 -8.88 5.94
C THR A 9 0.74 -7.94 4.79
N CYS A 10 2.03 -7.61 4.70
CA CYS A 10 2.58 -6.81 3.61
C CYS A 10 2.52 -7.59 2.29
N ASP A 11 2.99 -8.85 2.30
CA ASP A 11 2.94 -9.75 1.14
C ASP A 11 1.52 -9.97 0.65
N TYR A 12 0.56 -10.05 1.58
CA TYR A 12 -0.85 -10.12 1.26
C TYR A 12 -1.34 -8.88 0.51
N GLY A 13 -1.02 -7.68 1.01
CA GLY A 13 -1.37 -6.42 0.35
C GLY A 13 -0.79 -6.34 -1.05
N TYR A 14 0.49 -6.67 -1.19
CA TYR A 14 1.19 -6.69 -2.46
C TYR A 14 0.56 -7.66 -3.47
N CYS A 15 0.30 -8.91 -3.06
CA CYS A 15 -0.29 -9.92 -3.95
C CYS A 15 -1.72 -9.59 -4.34
N MET A 16 -2.54 -9.14 -3.38
CA MET A 16 -3.94 -8.83 -3.63
C MET A 16 -4.10 -7.58 -4.49
N GLU A 17 -3.21 -6.59 -4.36
CA GLU A 17 -3.25 -5.40 -5.21
C GLU A 17 -2.97 -5.74 -6.68
N LYS A 18 -2.10 -6.71 -6.97
CA LYS A 18 -1.93 -7.22 -8.35
C LYS A 18 -3.24 -7.77 -8.93
N LEU A 19 -4.01 -8.49 -8.12
CA LEU A 19 -5.32 -9.02 -8.54
C LEU A 19 -6.32 -7.88 -8.77
N ILE A 20 -6.30 -6.84 -7.93
CA ILE A 20 -7.14 -5.66 -8.05
C ILE A 20 -6.81 -4.85 -9.30
N LEU A 21 -5.53 -4.64 -9.59
CA LEU A 21 -5.08 -3.97 -10.80
C LEU A 21 -5.44 -4.79 -12.04
N LYS A 22 -5.29 -6.12 -11.99
CA LYS A 22 -5.74 -7.00 -13.08
C LYS A 22 -7.25 -6.94 -13.30
N ALA A 23 -8.04 -6.91 -12.23
CA ALA A 23 -9.48 -6.72 -12.33
C ALA A 23 -9.83 -5.37 -13.00
N THR A 24 -9.11 -4.31 -12.62
CA THR A 24 -9.26 -2.96 -13.20
C THR A 24 -8.94 -2.96 -14.70
N GLU A 25 -7.85 -3.63 -15.11
CA GLU A 25 -7.49 -3.81 -16.53
C GLU A 25 -8.60 -4.52 -17.32
N LEU A 26 -9.31 -5.46 -16.69
CA LEU A 26 -10.45 -6.17 -17.27
C LEU A 26 -11.78 -5.38 -17.21
N GLY A 27 -11.75 -4.12 -16.77
CA GLY A 27 -12.94 -3.28 -16.65
C GLY A 27 -13.83 -3.60 -15.45
N LEU A 28 -13.31 -4.33 -14.45
CA LEU A 28 -14.02 -4.68 -13.22
C LEU A 28 -13.64 -3.73 -12.08
N ASN A 29 -14.64 -3.28 -11.34
CA ASN A 29 -14.46 -2.48 -10.15
C ASN A 29 -14.26 -3.35 -8.91
N THR A 30 -13.47 -2.85 -7.97
CA THR A 30 -13.13 -3.50 -6.71
C THR A 30 -13.19 -2.52 -5.54
N CYS A 31 -13.19 -3.04 -4.30
CA CYS A 31 -13.14 -2.20 -3.11
C CYS A 31 -12.47 -2.92 -1.93
N TRP A 32 -11.43 -2.34 -1.35
CA TRP A 32 -10.81 -2.88 -0.15
C TRP A 32 -11.74 -2.80 1.07
N LEU A 33 -12.14 -3.95 1.62
CA LEU A 33 -12.95 -4.04 2.84
C LEU A 33 -12.16 -4.71 3.97
N GLY A 34 -11.68 -3.90 4.91
CA GLY A 34 -10.88 -4.36 6.06
C GLY A 34 -11.61 -4.38 7.41
N GLY A 35 -12.76 -3.71 7.54
CA GLY A 35 -13.48 -3.58 8.84
C GLY A 35 -15.00 -3.71 8.78
N THR A 36 -15.59 -3.74 7.59
CA THR A 36 -17.04 -3.61 7.36
C THR A 36 -17.63 -4.86 6.69
N PHE A 37 -17.28 -6.04 7.20
CA PHE A 37 -17.87 -7.31 6.73
C PHE A 37 -18.02 -8.34 7.86
N ALA A 38 -18.93 -9.30 7.68
CA ALA A 38 -19.18 -10.37 8.63
C ALA A 38 -18.07 -11.44 8.59
N ILE A 39 -16.92 -11.12 9.20
CA ILE A 39 -15.71 -11.95 9.16
C ILE A 39 -15.98 -13.43 9.47
N SER A 40 -16.79 -13.75 10.48
CA SER A 40 -17.12 -15.14 10.83
C SER A 40 -17.84 -15.88 9.69
N ALA A 41 -18.80 -15.24 9.04
CA ALA A 41 -19.52 -15.81 7.91
C ALA A 41 -18.58 -16.07 6.72
N PHE A 42 -17.73 -15.10 6.38
CA PHE A 42 -16.76 -15.26 5.29
C PHE A 42 -15.68 -16.29 5.61
N ARG A 43 -15.18 -16.35 6.86
CA ARG A 43 -14.23 -17.39 7.31
C ARG A 43 -14.81 -18.79 7.14
N ASN A 44 -16.07 -18.98 7.54
CA ASN A 44 -16.75 -20.27 7.43
C ASN A 44 -17.01 -20.64 5.96
N ALA A 45 -17.51 -19.69 5.16
CA ALA A 45 -17.77 -19.92 3.74
C ALA A 45 -16.50 -20.22 2.94
N ALA A 46 -15.37 -19.59 3.29
CA ALA A 46 -14.07 -19.82 2.66
C ALA A 46 -13.38 -21.11 3.14
N GLY A 47 -13.95 -21.85 4.10
CA GLY A 47 -13.33 -23.06 4.65
C GLY A 47 -12.01 -22.79 5.39
N MET A 48 -11.89 -21.63 6.04
CA MET A 48 -10.64 -21.16 6.62
C MET A 48 -10.16 -22.04 7.78
N ARG A 49 -8.86 -22.35 7.82
CA ARG A 49 -8.24 -23.16 8.87
C ARG A 49 -8.03 -22.34 10.16
N ARG A 50 -7.83 -23.04 11.29
CA ARG A 50 -7.67 -22.41 12.62
C ARG A 50 -6.51 -21.39 12.70
N ASN A 51 -5.41 -21.65 11.98
CA ASN A 51 -4.19 -20.83 12.01
C ASN A 51 -4.07 -19.89 10.81
N GLU A 52 -5.16 -19.63 10.10
CA GLU A 52 -5.19 -18.68 8.98
C GLU A 52 -5.83 -17.36 9.42
N LEU A 53 -5.42 -16.30 8.74
CA LEU A 53 -5.99 -14.97 8.85
C LEU A 53 -6.73 -14.63 7.55
N LEU A 54 -7.84 -13.91 7.68
CA LEU A 54 -8.57 -13.28 6.58
C LEU A 54 -8.43 -11.75 6.75
N PRO A 55 -7.39 -11.12 6.18
CA PRO A 55 -7.08 -9.72 6.45
C PRO A 55 -8.14 -8.76 5.91
N THR A 56 -8.59 -8.98 4.68
CA THR A 56 -9.58 -8.16 3.97
C THR A 56 -10.39 -9.03 3.02
N ILE A 57 -11.45 -8.44 2.45
CA ILE A 57 -12.11 -8.96 1.25
C ILE A 57 -12.22 -7.83 0.22
N SER A 58 -12.51 -8.18 -1.02
CA SER A 58 -12.87 -7.20 -2.06
C SER A 58 -14.02 -7.74 -2.88
N PRO A 59 -15.16 -7.02 -3.00
CA PRO A 59 -16.15 -7.33 -4.00
C PRO A 59 -15.55 -7.06 -5.39
N ILE A 60 -16.05 -7.77 -6.40
CA ILE A 60 -15.65 -7.58 -7.79
C ILE A 60 -16.89 -7.57 -8.67
N GLY A 61 -16.96 -6.65 -9.62
CA GLY A 61 -18.09 -6.55 -10.55
C GLY A 61 -18.07 -5.27 -11.38
N TYR A 62 -19.07 -5.10 -12.23
CA TYR A 62 -19.20 -3.89 -13.03
C TYR A 62 -19.75 -2.72 -12.21
N ALA A 63 -19.29 -1.52 -12.50
CA ALA A 63 -19.85 -0.30 -11.94
C ALA A 63 -21.33 -0.18 -12.31
N ALA A 64 -22.18 0.23 -11.36
CA ALA A 64 -23.51 0.69 -11.71
C ALA A 64 -23.41 2.00 -12.52
N GLU A 65 -24.28 2.18 -13.52
CA GLU A 65 -24.30 3.39 -14.37
C GLU A 65 -24.46 4.69 -13.54
N HIS A 66 -25.18 4.60 -12.42
CA HIS A 66 -25.37 5.70 -11.50
C HIS A 66 -24.85 5.35 -10.10
N LYS A 67 -23.95 6.20 -9.60
CA LYS A 67 -23.50 6.13 -8.21
C LYS A 67 -24.67 6.35 -7.26
N SER A 68 -24.80 5.52 -6.24
CA SER A 68 -25.81 5.73 -5.20
C SER A 68 -25.44 6.94 -4.31
N LEU A 69 -26.42 7.51 -3.61
CA LEU A 69 -26.16 8.59 -2.63
C LEU A 69 -25.25 8.11 -1.50
N THR A 70 -25.43 6.87 -1.06
CA THR A 70 -24.61 6.18 -0.06
C THR A 70 -23.17 6.01 -0.52
N GLU A 71 -22.94 5.61 -1.77
CA GLU A 71 -21.58 5.53 -2.34
C GLU A 71 -20.88 6.90 -2.36
N ARG A 72 -21.58 7.95 -2.83
CA ARG A 72 -21.04 9.32 -2.84
C ARG A 72 -20.64 9.78 -1.43
N PHE A 73 -21.48 9.50 -0.44
CA PHE A 73 -21.22 9.85 0.95
C PHE A 73 -20.01 9.08 1.52
N MET A 74 -19.94 7.76 1.31
CA MET A 74 -18.81 6.95 1.75
C MET A 74 -17.48 7.41 1.13
N ARG A 75 -17.47 7.70 -0.18
CA ARG A 75 -16.28 8.17 -0.88
C ARG A 75 -15.80 9.53 -0.33
N ARG A 76 -16.73 10.43 -0.03
CA ARG A 76 -16.42 11.72 0.61
C ARG A 76 -15.87 11.53 2.02
N PHE A 77 -16.51 10.69 2.84
CA PHE A 77 -16.10 10.44 4.22
C PHE A 77 -14.71 9.80 4.31
N ALA A 78 -14.42 8.83 3.43
CA ALA A 78 -13.10 8.24 3.30
C ALA A 78 -12.08 9.21 2.67
N GLY A 79 -12.52 10.32 2.09
CA GLY A 79 -11.66 11.27 1.40
C GLY A 79 -10.97 10.69 0.17
N SER A 80 -11.53 9.67 -0.47
CA SER A 80 -10.85 8.79 -1.45
C SER A 80 -10.30 9.49 -2.69
N ASP A 81 -10.73 10.72 -2.98
CA ASP A 81 -10.27 11.51 -4.12
C ASP A 81 -9.07 12.42 -3.76
N HIS A 82 -8.72 12.54 -2.48
CA HIS A 82 -7.60 13.37 -2.03
C HIS A 82 -6.34 12.52 -1.89
N ARG A 83 -5.19 13.13 -2.14
CA ARG A 83 -3.88 12.54 -1.84
C ARG A 83 -3.03 13.54 -1.08
N LEU A 84 -2.19 13.04 -0.19
CA LEU A 84 -1.19 13.85 0.48
C LEU A 84 -0.25 14.45 -0.58
N PRO A 85 0.31 15.65 -0.32
CA PRO A 85 1.27 16.25 -1.22
C PRO A 85 2.54 15.40 -1.27
N TRP A 86 3.20 15.39 -2.43
CA TRP A 86 4.48 14.73 -2.68
C TRP A 86 5.50 14.98 -1.56
N THR A 87 5.62 16.24 -1.13
CA THR A 87 6.57 16.70 -0.10
C THR A 87 6.31 16.13 1.29
N GLY A 88 5.13 15.56 1.55
CA GLY A 88 4.80 14.89 2.80
C GLY A 88 5.03 13.38 2.79
N LEU A 89 5.41 12.81 1.64
CA LEU A 89 5.52 11.37 1.42
C LEU A 89 6.93 10.93 1.00
N PHE A 90 7.64 11.75 0.23
CA PHE A 90 8.89 11.37 -0.40
C PHE A 90 10.02 12.34 -0.03
N PHE A 91 11.16 11.77 0.37
CA PHE A 91 12.28 12.52 0.95
C PHE A 91 13.61 12.09 0.36
N HIS A 92 14.61 12.97 0.45
CA HIS A 92 15.96 12.73 -0.01
C HIS A 92 16.94 12.64 1.17
N GLY A 93 17.57 11.49 1.34
CA GLY A 93 18.64 11.20 2.31
C GLY A 93 18.22 11.18 3.79
N ASN A 94 17.16 11.90 4.17
CA ASN A 94 16.66 12.02 5.54
C ASN A 94 15.13 12.22 5.55
N ALA A 95 14.55 12.41 6.74
CA ALA A 95 13.10 12.53 6.94
C ALA A 95 12.54 13.96 6.80
N GLU A 96 13.39 14.94 6.51
CA GLU A 96 13.05 16.37 6.56
C GLU A 96 13.13 17.04 5.18
N THR A 97 14.02 16.54 4.32
CA THR A 97 14.30 17.13 3.01
C THR A 97 13.39 16.50 1.96
N PRO A 98 12.41 17.23 1.38
CA PRO A 98 11.54 16.68 0.35
C PRO A 98 12.35 16.24 -0.88
N LEU A 99 11.97 15.11 -1.48
CA LEU A 99 12.55 14.65 -2.73
C LEU A 99 12.08 15.55 -3.87
N SER A 100 12.99 16.15 -4.64
CA SER A 100 12.61 16.94 -5.82
C SER A 100 12.28 16.05 -7.02
N SER A 101 11.56 16.59 -8.00
CA SER A 101 11.28 15.92 -9.27
C SER A 101 12.56 15.53 -10.02
N GLU A 102 13.56 16.40 -10.01
CA GLU A 102 14.83 16.20 -10.69
C GLU A 102 15.61 15.04 -10.04
N MET A 103 15.56 14.94 -8.71
CA MET A 103 16.21 13.85 -7.97
C MET A 103 15.46 12.53 -8.04
N ALA A 104 14.13 12.56 -8.11
CA ALA A 104 13.33 11.37 -8.36
C ALA A 104 13.63 10.76 -9.73
N GLY A 105 13.95 11.59 -10.73
CA GLY A 105 14.38 11.17 -12.05
C GLY A 105 13.40 10.18 -12.68
N GLU A 106 13.92 9.07 -13.19
CA GLU A 106 13.12 8.02 -13.86
C GLU A 106 12.13 7.32 -12.91
N TYR A 107 12.37 7.36 -11.60
CA TYR A 107 11.47 6.80 -10.59
C TYR A 107 10.30 7.74 -10.22
N GLY A 108 10.24 8.94 -10.80
CA GLY A 108 9.19 9.92 -10.52
C GLY A 108 7.78 9.37 -10.72
N GLU A 109 7.55 8.63 -11.80
CA GLU A 109 6.24 8.02 -12.10
C GLU A 109 5.91 6.86 -11.14
N ALA A 110 6.91 6.04 -10.76
CA ALA A 110 6.72 4.98 -9.78
C ALA A 110 6.29 5.54 -8.41
N LEU A 111 6.91 6.64 -7.97
CA LEU A 111 6.55 7.35 -6.75
C LEU A 111 5.16 8.00 -6.86
N GLU A 112 4.81 8.56 -8.02
CA GLU A 112 3.47 9.11 -8.23
C GLU A 112 2.39 8.01 -8.18
N ASN A 113 2.65 6.83 -8.75
CA ASN A 113 1.72 5.71 -8.65
C ASN A 113 1.61 5.18 -7.21
N VAL A 114 2.69 5.19 -6.43
CA VAL A 114 2.60 4.96 -4.97
C VAL A 114 1.72 6.01 -4.30
N ARG A 115 1.87 7.30 -4.65
CA ARG A 115 1.03 8.37 -4.10
C ARG A 115 -0.44 8.14 -4.44
N LEU A 116 -0.75 7.65 -5.62
CA LEU A 116 -2.12 7.38 -6.07
C LEU A 116 -2.72 6.08 -5.50
N ALA A 117 -1.89 5.16 -5.01
CA ALA A 117 -2.31 3.86 -4.49
C ALA A 117 -3.39 3.97 -3.38
N PRO A 118 -4.30 3.00 -3.27
CA PRO A 118 -5.31 2.99 -2.21
C PRO A 118 -4.70 2.70 -0.84
N SER A 119 -5.36 3.17 0.22
CA SER A 119 -5.01 2.84 1.60
C SER A 119 -6.23 2.88 2.52
N ALA A 120 -6.16 2.19 3.66
CA ALA A 120 -7.23 2.14 4.64
C ALA A 120 -7.63 3.55 5.09
N SER A 121 -8.90 3.92 4.85
CA SER A 121 -9.45 5.27 5.02
C SER A 121 -8.52 6.39 4.50
N ASN A 122 -7.87 6.10 3.38
CA ASN A 122 -7.02 7.01 2.64
C ASN A 122 -5.88 7.65 3.47
N LYS A 123 -5.36 6.91 4.47
CA LYS A 123 -4.33 7.45 5.38
C LYS A 123 -2.96 7.62 4.75
N GLN A 124 -2.67 6.92 3.65
CA GLN A 124 -1.40 6.99 2.90
C GLN A 124 -0.18 6.94 3.84
N PRO A 125 -0.02 5.82 4.56
CA PRO A 125 0.88 5.76 5.71
C PRO A 125 2.34 5.56 5.31
N TRP A 126 2.65 5.41 4.02
CA TRP A 126 4.02 5.26 3.52
C TRP A 126 4.82 6.57 3.58
N ARG A 127 6.09 6.45 3.93
CA ARG A 127 7.11 7.48 3.78
C ARG A 127 8.30 6.84 3.08
N ILE A 128 8.77 7.42 1.98
CA ILE A 128 9.88 6.86 1.20
C ILE A 128 11.06 7.82 1.25
N VAL A 129 12.22 7.31 1.66
CA VAL A 129 13.48 8.07 1.66
C VAL A 129 14.38 7.51 0.58
N TYR A 130 14.79 8.35 -0.37
CA TYR A 130 15.74 7.98 -1.41
C TYR A 130 17.17 8.33 -0.96
N ASP A 131 18.05 7.33 -0.97
CA ASP A 131 19.50 7.47 -0.84
C ASP A 131 20.13 7.35 -2.22
N ASP A 132 20.62 8.47 -2.75
CA ASP A 132 21.22 8.60 -4.07
C ASP A 132 22.60 7.90 -4.17
N ARG A 133 23.33 7.83 -3.05
CA ARG A 133 24.65 7.18 -2.99
C ARG A 133 24.53 5.67 -3.15
N GLN A 134 23.50 5.10 -2.52
CA GLN A 134 23.22 3.66 -2.60
C GLN A 134 22.24 3.32 -3.73
N LYS A 135 21.59 4.32 -4.35
CA LYS A 135 20.45 4.15 -5.26
C LYS A 135 19.35 3.30 -4.64
N THR A 136 18.98 3.63 -3.40
CA THR A 136 18.06 2.83 -2.58
C THR A 136 16.87 3.67 -2.14
N PHE A 137 15.67 3.13 -2.32
CA PHE A 137 14.44 3.70 -1.77
C PHE A 137 14.04 2.93 -0.53
N PHE A 138 14.11 3.56 0.64
CA PHE A 138 13.71 2.99 1.91
C PHE A 138 12.24 3.28 2.20
N PHE A 139 11.43 2.25 2.38
CA PHE A 139 10.00 2.35 2.67
C PHE A 139 9.77 2.25 4.16
N TYR A 140 9.15 3.28 4.72
CA TYR A 140 8.78 3.35 6.12
C TYR A 140 7.27 3.47 6.30
N LEU A 141 6.76 2.83 7.34
CA LEU A 141 5.39 2.94 7.80
C LEU A 141 5.27 4.04 8.87
N SER A 142 4.54 5.10 8.55
CA SER A 142 4.11 6.14 9.46
C SER A 142 2.71 5.82 9.98
N ARG A 143 2.62 5.25 11.20
CA ARG A 143 1.35 4.78 11.75
C ARG A 143 0.37 5.92 11.98
N ALA A 144 -0.87 5.72 11.51
CA ALA A 144 -1.94 6.68 11.73
C ALA A 144 -2.59 6.42 13.09
N ILE A 145 -2.89 7.49 13.82
CA ILE A 145 -3.59 7.42 15.11
C ILE A 145 -4.97 6.79 14.88
N GLY A 146 -5.36 5.84 15.74
CA GLY A 146 -6.62 5.10 15.66
C GLY A 146 -6.62 3.89 14.72
N TYR A 147 -5.52 3.63 14.01
CA TYR A 147 -5.34 2.46 13.13
C TYR A 147 -4.54 1.32 13.79
N ARG A 148 -4.38 1.34 15.12
CA ARG A 148 -3.77 0.21 15.83
C ARG A 148 -4.61 -1.03 15.60
N LYS A 149 -3.97 -2.06 15.03
CA LYS A 149 -4.41 -3.47 14.93
C LYS A 149 -5.92 -3.65 15.13
N LEU A 150 -6.67 -3.61 14.02
CA LEU A 150 -8.11 -3.87 14.02
C LEU A 150 -8.43 -5.33 14.44
N ARG A 151 -7.38 -6.19 14.60
CA ARG A 151 -7.25 -7.52 15.22
C ARG A 151 -5.76 -7.93 15.13
N ASP A 152 -5.43 -9.23 15.08
CA ASP A 152 -4.11 -9.77 14.71
C ASP A 152 -3.57 -9.33 13.33
N VAL A 153 -4.34 -8.52 12.58
CA VAL A 153 -3.99 -7.97 11.27
C VAL A 153 -3.84 -6.45 11.36
N SER A 154 -2.76 -5.93 10.80
CA SER A 154 -2.48 -4.50 10.65
C SER A 154 -2.88 -4.03 9.25
N LEU A 155 -3.97 -3.26 9.12
CA LEU A 155 -4.37 -2.73 7.80
C LEU A 155 -3.29 -1.84 7.19
N GLN A 156 -2.53 -1.11 8.01
CA GLN A 156 -1.46 -0.25 7.48
C GLN A 156 -0.25 -1.04 6.97
N GLU A 157 -0.05 -2.29 7.42
CA GLU A 157 0.95 -3.17 6.79
C GLU A 157 0.48 -3.67 5.43
N ILE A 158 -0.83 -3.88 5.24
CA ILE A 158 -1.42 -4.16 3.92
C ILE A 158 -1.20 -2.96 3.00
N ASP A 159 -1.45 -1.74 3.49
CA ASP A 159 -1.24 -0.49 2.75
C ASP A 159 0.22 -0.35 2.26
N MET A 160 1.21 -0.80 3.04
CA MET A 160 2.61 -0.83 2.61
C MET A 160 2.85 -1.82 1.47
N GLY A 161 2.21 -3.00 1.52
CA GLY A 161 2.28 -3.97 0.43
C GLY A 161 1.66 -3.45 -0.86
N ILE A 162 0.55 -2.71 -0.75
CA ILE A 162 -0.08 -2.01 -1.87
C ILE A 162 0.91 -0.99 -2.47
N ALA A 163 1.53 -0.14 -1.65
CA ALA A 163 2.54 0.81 -2.10
C ALA A 163 3.72 0.10 -2.82
N MET A 164 4.25 -0.99 -2.25
CA MET A 164 5.30 -1.79 -2.90
C MET A 164 4.87 -2.32 -4.26
N CYS A 165 3.62 -2.78 -4.40
CA CYS A 165 3.09 -3.29 -5.66
C CYS A 165 3.07 -2.20 -6.75
N HIS A 166 2.53 -1.02 -6.44
CA HIS A 166 2.48 0.10 -7.39
C HIS A 166 3.88 0.56 -7.80
N PHE A 167 4.80 0.67 -6.85
CA PHE A 167 6.18 1.07 -7.14
C PHE A 167 6.86 0.10 -8.10
N GLU A 168 6.85 -1.19 -7.76
CA GLU A 168 7.58 -2.20 -8.53
C GLU A 168 6.95 -2.43 -9.91
N LEU A 169 5.62 -2.50 -10.03
CA LEU A 169 4.98 -2.67 -11.33
C LEU A 169 5.31 -1.51 -12.26
N THR A 170 5.29 -0.27 -11.75
CA THR A 170 5.64 0.91 -12.53
C THR A 170 7.12 0.90 -12.91
N ALA A 171 8.02 0.62 -11.96
CA ALA A 171 9.45 0.53 -12.23
C ALA A 171 9.76 -0.50 -13.33
N ARG A 172 9.16 -1.70 -13.25
CA ARG A 172 9.32 -2.75 -14.27
C ARG A 172 8.78 -2.33 -15.64
N GLU A 173 7.64 -1.66 -15.70
CA GLU A 173 7.06 -1.16 -16.96
C GLU A 173 7.99 -0.13 -17.62
N LEU A 174 8.66 0.71 -16.82
CA LEU A 174 9.63 1.69 -17.29
C LEU A 174 11.01 1.10 -17.61
N GLY A 175 11.19 -0.22 -17.46
CA GLY A 175 12.48 -0.89 -17.67
C GLY A 175 13.50 -0.62 -16.56
N LEU A 176 13.08 -0.10 -15.40
CA LEU A 176 13.93 0.16 -14.25
C LEU A 176 14.15 -1.13 -13.45
N GLU A 177 15.38 -1.65 -13.50
CA GLU A 177 15.76 -2.85 -12.77
C GLU A 177 16.01 -2.57 -11.29
N GLY A 178 15.60 -3.50 -10.44
CA GLY A 178 15.81 -3.43 -9.00
C GLY A 178 15.14 -4.58 -8.27
N ASN A 179 15.37 -4.64 -6.96
CA ASN A 179 14.86 -5.72 -6.11
C ASN A 179 14.48 -5.21 -4.73
N TRP A 180 13.41 -5.78 -4.17
CA TRP A 180 13.09 -5.63 -2.75
C TRP A 180 14.12 -6.34 -1.88
N ARG A 181 14.58 -5.67 -0.83
CA ARG A 181 15.51 -6.22 0.17
C ARG A 181 15.10 -5.83 1.58
N GLN A 182 15.47 -6.68 2.51
CA GLN A 182 15.58 -6.30 3.91
C GLN A 182 16.99 -5.74 4.12
N ASN A 183 17.07 -4.56 4.72
CA ASN A 183 18.32 -3.86 4.95
C ASN A 183 18.45 -3.60 6.45
N GLU A 184 19.30 -4.38 7.11
CA GLU A 184 19.56 -4.25 8.56
C GLU A 184 20.25 -2.93 8.90
N SER A 185 20.90 -2.30 7.92
CA SER A 185 21.55 -0.98 8.05
C SER A 185 20.65 0.17 7.57
N ALA A 186 19.34 -0.07 7.38
CA ALA A 186 18.41 0.99 7.04
C ALA A 186 18.43 2.09 8.13
N PRO A 187 18.47 3.38 7.76
CA PRO A 187 18.47 4.46 8.74
C PRO A 187 17.29 4.38 9.70
N GLU A 188 17.55 4.49 11.00
CA GLU A 188 16.48 4.60 11.98
C GLU A 188 15.86 5.99 11.96
N ILE A 189 14.60 6.07 11.51
CA ILE A 189 13.85 7.33 11.41
C ILE A 189 12.61 7.24 12.29
N LYS A 190 12.68 7.70 13.54
CA LYS A 190 11.52 7.72 14.44
C LYS A 190 10.58 8.89 14.09
N PRO A 191 9.25 8.75 14.22
CA PRO A 191 8.53 7.57 14.72
C PRO A 191 8.17 6.55 13.63
N TRP A 192 8.80 6.60 12.45
CA TRP A 192 8.47 5.71 11.35
C TRP A 192 9.10 4.33 11.52
N GLU A 193 8.39 3.31 11.07
CA GLU A 193 8.82 1.91 11.16
C GLU A 193 9.39 1.48 9.81
N TYR A 194 10.65 1.04 9.76
CA TYR A 194 11.22 0.50 8.52
C TYR A 194 10.48 -0.77 8.10
N ILE A 195 10.15 -0.90 6.81
CA ILE A 195 9.43 -2.05 6.23
C ILE A 195 10.29 -2.83 5.26
N THR A 196 10.85 -2.16 4.25
CA THR A 196 11.69 -2.78 3.21
C THR A 196 12.41 -1.68 2.42
N SER A 197 13.35 -2.06 1.55
CA SER A 197 13.98 -1.14 0.62
C SER A 197 13.96 -1.70 -0.81
N TRP A 198 13.75 -0.82 -1.78
CA TRP A 198 14.02 -1.12 -3.19
C TRP A 198 15.45 -0.71 -3.52
N GLN A 199 16.27 -1.68 -3.90
CA GLN A 199 17.62 -1.45 -4.38
C GLN A 199 17.60 -1.41 -5.92
N ALA A 200 17.83 -0.23 -6.50
CA ALA A 200 18.01 -0.12 -7.94
C ALA A 200 19.35 -0.75 -8.37
N VAL A 201 19.40 -1.26 -9.61
CA VAL A 201 20.61 -1.81 -10.25
C VAL A 201 21.41 -0.71 -10.96
#